data_AF-A0AA96K0R9-F1
#
_entry.id   AF-A0AA96K0R9-F1
#
_cell.length_a   1.000
_cell.length_b   1.000
_cell.length_c   1.000
_cell.angle_alpha   90.00
_cell.angle_beta   90.00
_cell.angle_gamma   90.00
#
_symmetry.space_group_name_H-M   'P 1'
#
loop_
_entity.id
_entity.type
_entity.pdbx_description
1 polymer ?
#
loop_
_entity_poly.entity_id
_entity_poly.type
_entity_poly.pdbx_seq_one_letter_code
_entity_poly.pdbx_strand_id
1 'polypeptide(L)'
;MNILILGATRGIGRQLLEQALTAGHTVIALVRNPQNLSSQNERLRVIKGDILDPESVGLAMAGQEAVCCTIGVKVPWFRVTVFSEGTKNVLGAMKNSGVKRLICVTGIGAGESKGHGGFFYDSIFLPFLLRTIYADKDRQESLIKASLVDWTIVRPGFLTNGPLTERFRVLTDLSGVTAGKISRADVAHFMLKELQSKHYLRQTPLLTY
;
A
#
# COMPACT_ATOMS: atom_id res chain seq x y z
N MET A 1 -15.34 -9.41 4.26
CA MET A 1 -15.05 -9.13 2.84
C MET A 1 -13.95 -10.07 2.35
N ASN A 2 -13.90 -10.32 1.05
CA ASN A 2 -12.79 -11.00 0.36
C ASN A 2 -11.77 -9.94 -0.09
N ILE A 3 -10.56 -10.00 0.46
CA ILE A 3 -9.53 -8.98 0.23
C ILE A 3 -8.28 -9.61 -0.35
N LEU A 4 -7.77 -9.06 -1.45
CA LEU A 4 -6.43 -9.36 -1.94
C LEU A 4 -5.40 -8.44 -1.28
N ILE A 5 -4.42 -8.99 -0.58
CA ILE A 5 -3.28 -8.23 -0.05
C ILE A 5 -2.02 -8.55 -0.86
N LEU A 6 -1.45 -7.51 -1.48
CA LEU A 6 -0.18 -7.54 -2.18
C LEU A 6 0.91 -7.01 -1.25
N GLY A 7 1.92 -7.83 -0.96
CA GLY A 7 2.99 -7.45 -0.01
C GLY A 7 2.69 -7.78 1.45
N ALA A 8 1.94 -8.87 1.71
CA ALA A 8 1.49 -9.28 3.04
C ALA A 8 2.58 -9.79 4.00
N THR A 9 3.81 -10.05 3.53
CA THR A 9 4.82 -10.80 4.32
C THR A 9 5.55 -10.00 5.40
N ARG A 10 5.48 -8.66 5.36
CA ARG A 10 6.20 -7.79 6.32
C ARG A 10 5.60 -6.40 6.38
N GLY A 11 6.11 -5.60 7.31
CA GLY A 11 5.81 -4.17 7.35
C GLY A 11 4.32 -3.90 7.57
N ILE A 12 3.77 -2.97 6.80
CA ILE A 12 2.33 -2.63 6.81
C ILE A 12 1.50 -3.83 6.37
N GLY A 13 1.91 -4.54 5.32
CA GLY A 13 1.13 -5.67 4.78
C GLY A 13 0.96 -6.82 5.77
N ARG A 14 1.96 -7.08 6.63
CA ARG A 14 1.83 -8.07 7.71
C ARG A 14 0.82 -7.63 8.76
N GLN A 15 0.92 -6.37 9.22
CA GLN A 15 -0.05 -5.81 10.16
C GLN A 15 -1.46 -5.81 9.59
N LEU A 16 -1.59 -5.47 8.30
CA LEU A 16 -2.86 -5.49 7.59
C LEU A 16 -3.45 -6.89 7.49
N LEU A 17 -2.63 -7.90 7.17
CA LEU A 17 -3.06 -9.29 7.12
C LEU A 17 -3.57 -9.75 8.50
N GLU A 18 -2.78 -9.54 9.55
CA GLU A 18 -3.14 -9.94 10.92
C GLU A 18 -4.46 -9.27 11.35
N GLN A 19 -4.57 -7.95 11.19
CA GLN A 19 -5.78 -7.21 11.56
C GLN A 19 -7.00 -7.57 10.69
N ALA A 20 -6.83 -7.82 9.39
CA ALA A 20 -7.94 -8.22 8.51
C ALA A 20 -8.53 -9.57 8.93
N LEU A 21 -7.68 -10.53 9.26
CA LEU A 21 -8.10 -11.84 9.73
C LEU A 21 -8.80 -11.75 11.10
N THR A 22 -8.27 -10.94 12.01
CA THR A 22 -8.92 -10.66 13.31
C THR A 22 -10.30 -10.00 13.12
N ALA A 23 -10.45 -9.13 12.12
CA ALA A 23 -11.73 -8.52 11.76
C ALA A 23 -12.69 -9.47 11.00
N GLY A 24 -12.35 -10.75 10.86
CA GLY A 24 -13.18 -11.77 10.23
C GLY A 24 -13.23 -11.70 8.69
N HIS A 25 -12.33 -10.96 8.05
CA HIS A 25 -12.22 -10.94 6.60
C HIS A 25 -11.57 -12.21 6.05
N THR A 26 -11.92 -12.56 4.81
CA THR A 26 -11.26 -13.61 4.04
C THR A 26 -10.18 -12.96 3.19
N VAL A 27 -8.95 -13.45 3.29
CA VAL A 27 -7.79 -12.82 2.67
C VAL A 27 -7.12 -13.78 1.68
N ILE A 28 -6.87 -13.28 0.47
CA ILE A 28 -5.86 -13.85 -0.42
C ILE A 28 -4.57 -13.03 -0.28
N ALA A 29 -3.47 -13.69 0.06
CA ALA A 29 -2.14 -13.08 0.04
C ALA A 29 -1.36 -13.56 -1.18
N LEU A 30 -1.05 -12.67 -2.12
CA LEU A 30 -0.12 -12.96 -3.22
C LEU A 30 1.31 -12.70 -2.74
N VAL A 31 2.12 -13.76 -2.67
CA VAL A 31 3.47 -13.69 -2.11
C VAL A 31 4.47 -14.50 -2.93
N ARG A 32 5.68 -13.96 -3.07
CA ARG A 32 6.77 -14.64 -3.80
C ARG A 32 7.30 -15.87 -3.05
N ASN A 33 7.37 -15.75 -1.73
CA ASN A 33 7.93 -16.75 -0.81
C ASN A 33 6.90 -17.04 0.30
N PRO A 34 5.98 -18.01 0.09
CA PRO A 34 4.94 -18.38 1.06
C PRO A 34 5.45 -18.69 2.47
N GLN A 35 6.65 -19.27 2.58
CA GLN A 35 7.31 -19.60 3.85
C GLN A 35 7.59 -18.39 4.75
N ASN A 36 7.50 -17.16 4.22
CA ASN A 36 7.64 -15.94 5.01
C ASN A 36 6.34 -15.51 5.72
N LEU A 37 5.23 -16.20 5.47
CA LEU A 37 3.99 -16.04 6.23
C LEU A 37 3.92 -17.10 7.33
N SER A 38 3.90 -16.65 8.58
CA SER A 38 3.73 -17.53 9.75
C SER A 38 2.27 -17.75 10.15
N SER A 39 1.33 -16.98 9.57
CA SER A 39 -0.09 -17.05 9.93
C SER A 39 -0.72 -18.30 9.35
N GLN A 40 -1.29 -19.14 10.21
CA GLN A 40 -2.19 -20.22 9.83
C GLN A 40 -3.61 -19.79 10.25
N ASN A 41 -4.48 -19.55 9.28
CA ASN A 41 -5.86 -19.13 9.52
C ASN A 41 -6.73 -19.68 8.38
N GLU A 42 -7.89 -20.25 8.71
CA GLU A 42 -8.81 -20.84 7.71
C GLU A 42 -9.34 -19.82 6.69
N ARG A 43 -9.35 -18.53 7.06
CA ARG A 43 -9.75 -17.42 6.20
C ARG A 43 -8.58 -16.85 5.39
N LEU A 44 -7.37 -17.39 5.53
CA LEU A 44 -6.21 -17.00 4.73
C LEU A 44 -5.92 -18.05 3.66
N ARG A 45 -5.93 -17.63 2.40
CA ARG A 45 -5.38 -18.39 1.28
C ARG A 45 -4.12 -17.71 0.77
N VAL A 46 -3.03 -18.48 0.67
CA VAL A 46 -1.76 -17.98 0.15
C VAL A 46 -1.60 -18.44 -1.30
N ILE A 47 -1.35 -17.50 -2.21
CA ILE A 47 -1.01 -17.79 -3.60
C ILE A 47 0.45 -17.43 -3.80
N LYS A 48 1.24 -18.41 -4.24
CA LYS A 48 2.62 -18.17 -4.66
C LYS A 48 2.61 -17.48 -6.02
N GLY A 49 3.22 -16.30 -6.11
CA GLY A 49 3.33 -15.56 -7.36
C GLY A 49 4.02 -14.21 -7.20
N ASP A 50 4.13 -13.48 -8.31
CA ASP A 50 4.75 -12.15 -8.35
C ASP A 50 3.74 -11.10 -8.86
N ILE A 51 3.81 -9.88 -8.33
CA ILE A 51 2.98 -8.77 -8.82
C ILE A 51 3.37 -8.36 -10.25
N LEU A 52 4.61 -8.67 -10.66
CA LEU A 52 5.10 -8.44 -12.01
C LEU A 52 4.60 -9.48 -13.02
N ASP A 53 4.01 -10.58 -12.56
CA ASP A 53 3.40 -11.58 -13.41
C ASP A 53 1.87 -11.36 -13.50
N PRO A 54 1.35 -10.95 -14.68
CA PRO A 54 -0.08 -10.71 -14.86
C PRO A 54 -0.96 -11.92 -14.55
N GLU A 55 -0.49 -13.15 -14.82
CA GLU A 55 -1.25 -14.36 -14.55
C GLU A 55 -1.39 -14.60 -13.04
N SER A 56 -0.29 -14.51 -12.30
CA SER A 56 -0.28 -14.53 -10.83
C SER A 56 -1.27 -13.53 -10.23
N VAL A 57 -1.28 -12.28 -10.73
CA VAL A 57 -2.19 -11.24 -10.25
C VAL A 57 -3.64 -11.57 -10.60
N GLY A 58 -3.90 -12.03 -11.82
CA GLY A 58 -5.24 -12.43 -12.29
C GLY A 58 -5.83 -13.56 -11.44
N LEU A 59 -5.05 -14.61 -11.17
CA LEU A 59 -5.46 -15.73 -10.32
C LEU A 59 -5.82 -15.28 -8.90
N ALA A 60 -5.06 -14.34 -8.34
CA ALA A 60 -5.31 -13.82 -6.99
C ALA A 60 -6.49 -12.83 -6.92
N MET A 61 -6.90 -12.25 -8.05
CA MET A 61 -7.97 -11.26 -8.14
C MET A 61 -9.37 -11.88 -8.15
N ALA A 62 -9.50 -13.15 -8.53
CA ALA A 62 -10.79 -13.82 -8.67
C ALA A 62 -11.58 -13.85 -7.35
N GLY A 63 -12.85 -13.43 -7.40
CA GLY A 63 -13.77 -13.45 -6.25
C GLY A 63 -13.46 -12.45 -5.14
N GLN A 64 -12.55 -11.51 -5.37
CA GLN A 64 -12.19 -10.48 -4.41
C GLN A 64 -13.16 -9.30 -4.48
N GLU A 65 -13.30 -8.56 -3.39
CA GLU A 65 -14.12 -7.34 -3.31
C GLU A 65 -13.24 -6.08 -3.27
N ALA A 66 -12.00 -6.22 -2.79
CA ALA A 66 -11.05 -5.13 -2.70
C ALA A 66 -9.60 -5.60 -2.80
N VAL A 67 -8.71 -4.68 -3.19
CA VAL A 67 -7.28 -4.89 -3.28
C VAL A 67 -6.55 -3.91 -2.35
N CYS A 68 -5.65 -4.44 -1.54
CA CYS A 68 -4.72 -3.68 -0.72
C CYS A 68 -3.29 -3.88 -1.24
N CYS A 69 -2.69 -2.81 -1.74
CA CYS A 69 -1.33 -2.83 -2.28
C CYS A 69 -0.36 -2.19 -1.29
N THR A 70 0.42 -3.01 -0.58
CA THR A 70 1.41 -2.60 0.42
C THR A 70 2.82 -3.04 0.04
N ILE A 71 3.09 -3.18 -1.27
CA ILE A 71 4.40 -3.63 -1.74
C ILE A 71 5.49 -2.63 -1.33
N GLY A 72 6.71 -3.16 -1.18
CA GLY A 72 7.87 -2.34 -0.88
C GLY A 72 9.13 -3.06 -1.32
N VAL A 73 10.16 -2.30 -1.63
CA VAL A 73 11.48 -2.82 -2.00
C VAL A 73 12.51 -2.44 -0.94
N LYS A 74 13.58 -3.23 -0.86
CA LYS A 74 14.81 -2.73 -0.23
C LYS A 74 15.41 -1.68 -1.17
N VAL A 75 16.17 -0.73 -0.63
CA VAL A 75 16.85 0.28 -1.45
C VAL A 75 17.79 -0.42 -2.43
N PRO A 76 17.53 -0.35 -3.75
CA PRO A 76 18.37 -1.00 -4.74
C PRO A 76 19.37 -0.02 -5.34
N TRP A 77 20.44 -0.56 -5.91
CA TRP A 77 21.44 0.20 -6.68
C TRP A 77 21.01 0.45 -8.13
N PHE A 78 19.86 -0.06 -8.55
CA PHE A 78 19.34 0.00 -9.91
C PHE A 78 18.00 0.73 -9.98
N ARG A 79 17.54 1.02 -11.21
CA ARG A 79 16.24 1.66 -11.46
C ARG A 79 15.10 0.79 -10.96
N VAL A 80 14.21 1.37 -10.14
CA VAL A 80 13.00 0.69 -9.66
C VAL A 80 11.85 0.90 -10.63
N THR A 81 11.17 -0.19 -10.98
CA THR A 81 9.96 -0.20 -11.83
C THR A 81 8.82 -1.04 -11.25
N VAL A 82 9.07 -1.78 -10.16
CA VAL A 82 8.10 -2.74 -9.63
C VAL A 82 6.80 -2.12 -9.13
N PHE A 83 6.82 -0.86 -8.66
CA PHE A 83 5.62 -0.18 -8.21
C PHE A 83 4.72 0.13 -9.40
N SER A 84 5.25 0.73 -10.47
CA SER A 84 4.44 1.09 -11.63
C SER A 84 4.04 -0.11 -12.48
N GLU A 85 4.96 -1.03 -12.80
CA GLU A 85 4.65 -2.22 -13.59
C GLU A 85 3.70 -3.17 -12.85
N GLY A 86 3.93 -3.40 -11.55
CA GLY A 86 3.00 -4.19 -10.73
C GLY A 86 1.62 -3.54 -10.65
N THR A 87 1.54 -2.20 -10.57
CA THR A 87 0.26 -1.48 -10.58
C THR A 87 -0.48 -1.63 -11.89
N LYS A 88 0.20 -1.64 -13.05
CA LYS A 88 -0.44 -1.92 -14.35
C LYS A 88 -1.12 -3.28 -14.36
N ASN A 89 -0.43 -4.31 -13.86
CA ASN A 89 -0.97 -5.67 -13.78
C ASN A 89 -2.19 -5.71 -12.84
N VAL A 90 -2.11 -5.06 -11.68
CA VAL A 90 -3.22 -4.97 -10.72
C VAL A 90 -4.43 -4.28 -11.33
N LEU A 91 -4.25 -3.11 -11.95
CA LEU A 91 -5.35 -2.37 -12.58
C LEU A 91 -5.97 -3.15 -13.74
N GLY A 92 -5.14 -3.84 -14.53
CA GLY A 92 -5.61 -4.74 -15.60
C GLY A 92 -6.45 -5.88 -15.06
N ALA A 93 -5.98 -6.57 -14.02
CA ALA A 93 -6.71 -7.66 -13.38
C ALA A 93 -8.01 -7.16 -12.72
N MET A 94 -7.98 -6.02 -12.02
CA MET A 94 -9.17 -5.38 -11.44
C MET A 94 -10.22 -5.06 -12.50
N LYS A 95 -9.80 -4.53 -13.66
CA LYS A 95 -10.69 -4.26 -14.79
C LYS A 95 -11.35 -5.55 -15.28
N ASN A 96 -10.58 -6.63 -15.42
CA ASN A 96 -11.06 -7.91 -15.95
C ASN A 96 -11.98 -8.65 -14.97
N SER A 97 -11.76 -8.51 -13.66
CA SER A 97 -12.57 -9.15 -12.62
C SER A 97 -13.76 -8.31 -12.14
N GLY A 98 -13.84 -7.04 -12.56
CA GLY A 98 -14.84 -6.10 -12.08
C GLY A 98 -14.60 -5.56 -10.66
N VAL A 99 -13.44 -5.85 -10.05
CA VAL A 99 -13.08 -5.34 -8.72
C VAL A 99 -12.81 -3.84 -8.80
N LYS A 100 -13.50 -3.05 -7.99
CA LYS A 100 -13.39 -1.59 -8.03
C LYS A 100 -12.58 -1.00 -6.89
N ARG A 101 -12.54 -1.61 -5.70
CA ARG A 101 -11.91 -0.98 -4.53
C ARG A 101 -10.40 -1.24 -4.49
N LEU A 102 -9.59 -0.18 -4.50
CA LEU A 102 -8.13 -0.23 -4.33
C LEU A 102 -7.69 0.67 -3.18
N ILE A 103 -6.90 0.15 -2.26
CA ILE A 103 -6.13 0.95 -1.30
C ILE A 103 -4.65 0.66 -1.52
N CYS A 104 -3.87 1.68 -1.85
CA CYS A 104 -2.46 1.53 -2.18
C CYS A 104 -1.59 2.39 -1.27
N VAL A 105 -0.51 1.83 -0.75
CA VAL A 105 0.48 2.56 0.06
C VAL A 105 1.63 3.02 -0.83
N THR A 106 1.93 4.33 -0.79
CA THR A 106 3.16 4.89 -1.36
C THR A 106 4.08 5.37 -0.23
N GLY A 107 3.98 6.63 0.18
CA GLY A 107 4.76 7.20 1.27
C GLY A 107 4.98 8.70 1.12
N ILE A 108 5.32 9.36 2.23
CA ILE A 108 5.78 10.75 2.25
C ILE A 108 6.94 10.95 1.25
N GLY A 109 6.87 11.99 0.42
CA GLY A 109 7.80 12.25 -0.68
C GLY A 109 7.30 11.81 -2.07
N ALA A 110 6.15 11.13 -2.16
CA ALA A 110 5.51 10.77 -3.43
C ALA A 110 4.45 11.81 -3.82
N GLY A 111 4.33 12.08 -5.12
CA GLY A 111 3.34 13.01 -5.66
C GLY A 111 3.36 14.37 -4.98
N GLU A 112 2.18 14.85 -4.56
CA GLU A 112 1.98 16.13 -3.89
C GLU A 112 2.57 16.19 -2.47
N SER A 113 3.10 15.09 -1.94
CA SER A 113 3.75 15.07 -0.61
C SER A 113 5.26 15.34 -0.64
N LYS A 114 5.82 15.70 -1.79
CA LYS A 114 7.21 16.14 -1.93
C LYS A 114 7.46 17.43 -1.16
N GLY A 115 8.56 17.51 -0.41
CA GLY A 115 8.89 18.69 0.40
C GLY A 115 8.25 18.70 1.79
N HIS A 116 7.47 17.67 2.13
CA HIS A 116 6.79 17.55 3.42
C HIS A 116 7.49 16.57 4.38
N GLY A 117 8.65 16.02 4.03
CA GLY A 117 9.41 15.12 4.92
C GLY A 117 10.38 15.85 5.85
N GLY A 118 10.56 17.15 5.67
CA GLY A 118 11.49 17.99 6.42
C GLY A 118 12.86 18.08 5.75
N PHE A 119 13.61 19.13 6.08
CA PHE A 119 14.82 19.53 5.34
C PHE A 119 15.82 18.40 5.06
N PHE A 120 16.20 17.64 6.10
CA PHE A 120 17.15 16.53 5.96
C PHE A 120 16.63 15.40 5.07
N TYR A 121 15.33 15.11 5.16
CA TYR A 121 14.75 14.05 4.35
C TYR A 121 14.67 14.48 2.88
N ASP A 122 14.07 15.64 2.63
CA ASP A 122 13.78 16.13 1.29
C ASP A 122 15.06 16.53 0.53
N SER A 123 16.06 17.07 1.22
CA SER A 123 17.29 17.56 0.58
C SER A 123 18.40 16.51 0.50
N ILE A 124 18.34 15.44 1.30
CA ILE A 124 19.43 14.45 1.38
C ILE A 124 18.92 13.03 1.13
N PHE A 125 18.09 12.48 2.02
CA PHE A 125 17.69 11.07 1.93
C PHE A 125 16.94 10.76 0.63
N LEU A 126 15.99 11.61 0.26
CA LEU A 126 15.18 11.39 -0.93
C LEU A 126 16.00 11.46 -2.24
N PRO A 127 16.77 12.53 -2.53
CA PRO A 127 17.50 12.65 -3.80
C PRO A 127 18.66 11.65 -3.96
N PHE A 128 19.31 11.25 -2.86
CA PHE A 128 20.49 10.39 -2.94
C PHE A 128 20.19 8.90 -2.74
N LEU A 129 19.24 8.55 -1.86
CA LEU A 129 19.01 7.15 -1.49
C LEU A 129 17.68 6.59 -2.05
N LEU A 130 16.64 7.42 -2.15
CA LEU A 130 15.29 6.96 -2.46
C LEU A 130 14.78 7.44 -3.84
N ARG A 131 15.59 8.16 -4.62
CA ARG A 131 15.19 8.79 -5.88
C ARG A 131 14.53 7.82 -6.85
N THR A 132 15.13 6.66 -7.08
CA THR A 132 14.61 5.66 -8.02
C THR A 132 13.28 5.06 -7.55
N ILE A 133 13.14 4.84 -6.24
CA ILE A 133 11.92 4.36 -5.59
C ILE A 133 10.79 5.38 -5.74
N TYR A 134 11.05 6.64 -5.40
CA TYR A 134 10.01 7.67 -5.42
C TYR A 134 9.61 8.09 -6.82
N ALA A 135 10.55 8.10 -7.77
CA ALA A 135 10.22 8.28 -9.18
C ALA A 135 9.29 7.17 -9.71
N ASP A 136 9.40 5.94 -9.19
CA ASP A 136 8.49 4.84 -9.56
C ASP A 136 7.15 4.90 -8.81
N LYS A 137 7.16 5.34 -7.55
CA LYS A 137 5.92 5.63 -6.80
C LYS A 137 5.12 6.74 -7.47
N ASP A 138 5.76 7.79 -7.97
CA ASP A 138 5.07 8.86 -8.73
C ASP A 138 4.37 8.30 -9.98
N ARG A 139 5.03 7.38 -10.71
CA ARG A 139 4.41 6.69 -11.85
C ARG A 139 3.25 5.81 -11.39
N GLN A 140 3.40 5.07 -10.29
CA GLN A 140 2.33 4.28 -9.69
C GLN A 140 1.12 5.16 -9.33
N GLU A 141 1.32 6.28 -8.64
CA GLU A 141 0.21 7.18 -8.28
C GLU A 141 -0.46 7.76 -9.52
N SER A 142 0.31 8.13 -10.54
CA SER A 142 -0.24 8.65 -11.81
C SER A 142 -1.14 7.62 -12.49
N LEU A 143 -0.71 6.36 -12.55
CA LEU A 143 -1.51 5.25 -13.09
C LEU A 143 -2.79 5.02 -12.30
N ILE A 144 -2.71 5.03 -10.96
CA ILE A 144 -3.89 4.84 -10.09
C ILE A 144 -4.86 6.01 -10.26
N LYS A 145 -4.38 7.26 -10.21
CA LYS A 145 -5.19 8.47 -10.35
C LYS A 145 -5.91 8.54 -11.70
N ALA A 146 -5.26 8.09 -12.78
CA ALA A 146 -5.85 8.04 -14.12
C ALA A 146 -6.83 6.87 -14.33
N SER A 147 -6.88 5.91 -13.41
CA SER A 147 -7.75 4.74 -13.53
C SER A 147 -9.21 5.04 -13.13
N LEU A 148 -10.12 4.14 -13.50
CA LEU A 148 -11.54 4.24 -13.15
C LEU A 148 -11.89 3.58 -11.82
N VAL A 149 -10.92 2.98 -11.12
CA VAL A 149 -11.18 2.24 -9.88
C VAL A 149 -11.47 3.19 -8.71
N ASP A 150 -12.15 2.69 -7.69
CA ASP A 150 -12.40 3.36 -6.42
C ASP A 150 -11.12 3.32 -5.55
N TRP A 151 -10.17 4.21 -5.84
CA TRP A 151 -8.86 4.19 -5.21
C TRP A 151 -8.75 5.10 -3.98
N THR A 152 -7.87 4.73 -3.05
CA THR A 152 -7.31 5.61 -2.01
C THR A 152 -5.80 5.37 -1.94
N ILE A 153 -4.99 6.43 -1.98
CA ILE A 153 -3.53 6.32 -1.90
C ILE A 153 -3.07 6.78 -0.52
N VAL A 154 -2.57 5.87 0.30
CA VAL A 154 -2.12 6.16 1.65
C VAL A 154 -0.64 6.54 1.64
N ARG A 155 -0.33 7.74 2.12
CA ARG A 155 1.04 8.24 2.25
C ARG A 155 1.43 8.25 3.73
N PRO A 156 2.00 7.16 4.27
CA PRO A 156 2.51 7.22 5.64
C PRO A 156 3.70 8.19 5.75
N GLY A 157 3.81 8.84 6.91
CA GLY A 157 5.04 9.46 7.37
C GLY A 157 6.14 8.43 7.68
N PHE A 158 7.03 8.74 8.62
CA PHE A 158 8.16 7.87 8.95
C PHE A 158 7.72 6.61 9.70
N LEU A 159 7.78 5.46 9.02
CA LEU A 159 7.26 4.18 9.51
C LEU A 159 8.05 3.60 10.68
N THR A 160 7.37 3.40 11.81
CA THR A 160 7.87 2.73 13.01
C THR A 160 7.23 1.34 13.20
N ASN A 161 7.77 0.57 14.14
CA ASN A 161 7.16 -0.69 14.61
C ASN A 161 6.42 -0.50 15.96
N GLY A 162 5.94 0.73 16.22
CA GLY A 162 5.13 1.00 17.40
C GLY A 162 3.79 0.23 17.40
N PRO A 163 3.06 0.23 18.53
CA PRO A 163 1.79 -0.47 18.65
C PRO A 163 0.69 0.20 17.79
N LEU A 164 -0.45 -0.48 17.67
CA LEU A 164 -1.71 0.11 17.24
C LEU A 164 -2.17 1.10 18.32
N THR A 165 -2.39 2.35 17.94
CA THR A 165 -2.82 3.40 18.89
C THR A 165 -4.16 4.03 18.51
N GLU A 166 -4.52 4.00 17.23
CA GLU A 166 -5.65 4.72 16.63
C GLU A 166 -5.58 6.25 16.81
N ARG A 167 -4.46 6.78 17.30
CA ARG A 167 -4.27 8.20 17.61
C ARG A 167 -3.31 8.82 16.63
N PHE A 168 -3.77 8.99 15.39
CA PHE A 168 -3.02 9.63 14.32
C PHE A 168 -3.91 10.61 13.56
N ARG A 169 -3.29 11.55 12.88
CA ARG A 169 -3.94 12.51 11.98
C ARG A 169 -4.00 11.94 10.58
N VAL A 170 -5.10 12.25 9.88
CA VAL A 170 -5.30 11.98 8.46
C VAL A 170 -5.42 13.32 7.76
N LEU A 171 -4.41 13.67 6.96
CA LEU A 171 -4.27 15.01 6.37
C LEU A 171 -4.34 14.92 4.85
N THR A 172 -5.20 15.72 4.23
CA THR A 172 -5.36 15.79 2.77
C THR A 172 -4.84 17.12 2.21
N ASP A 173 -4.93 18.19 3.00
CA ASP A 173 -4.17 19.42 2.82
C ASP A 173 -2.85 19.32 3.60
N LEU A 174 -1.74 19.55 2.89
CA LEU A 174 -0.39 19.48 3.44
C LEU A 174 0.22 20.86 3.69
N SER A 175 -0.53 21.94 3.49
CA SER A 175 -0.07 23.31 3.70
C SER A 175 0.49 23.50 5.11
N GLY A 176 1.77 23.85 5.23
CA GLY A 176 2.45 24.01 6.51
C GLY A 176 2.71 22.70 7.28
N VAL A 177 2.45 21.54 6.68
CA VAL A 177 2.64 20.24 7.33
C VAL A 177 4.04 19.71 7.08
N THR A 178 4.73 19.30 8.14
CA THR A 178 5.89 18.41 8.08
C THR A 178 5.48 17.06 8.67
N ALA A 179 5.67 15.98 7.90
CA ALA A 179 5.30 14.64 8.31
C ALA A 179 6.17 14.15 9.47
N GLY A 180 5.52 13.59 10.49
CA GLY A 180 6.15 12.92 11.60
C GLY A 180 6.22 11.41 11.41
N LYS A 181 6.30 10.70 12.54
CA LYS A 181 6.31 9.24 12.59
C LYS A 181 4.88 8.70 12.49
N ILE A 182 4.76 7.44 12.09
CA ILE A 182 3.52 6.67 12.14
C ILE A 182 3.86 5.18 12.31
N SER A 183 3.11 4.43 13.13
CA SER A 183 3.32 2.98 13.23
C SER A 183 2.72 2.25 12.03
N ARG A 184 3.35 1.14 11.63
CA ARG A 184 2.80 0.26 10.59
C ARG A 184 1.45 -0.32 10.98
N ALA A 185 1.21 -0.50 12.29
CA ALA A 185 -0.05 -0.98 12.83
C ALA A 185 -1.18 0.04 12.61
N ASP A 186 -0.93 1.32 12.87
CA ASP A 186 -1.90 2.40 12.63
C ASP A 186 -2.18 2.61 11.13
N VAL A 187 -1.17 2.47 10.27
CA VAL A 187 -1.38 2.53 8.81
C VAL A 187 -2.26 1.38 8.33
N ALA A 188 -2.01 0.14 8.80
CA ALA A 188 -2.84 -1.01 8.48
C ALA A 188 -4.29 -0.82 8.96
N HIS A 189 -4.46 -0.29 10.17
CA HIS A 189 -5.76 -0.01 10.75
C HIS A 189 -6.56 1.02 9.94
N PHE A 190 -5.91 2.11 9.53
CA PHE A 190 -6.51 3.09 8.63
C PHE A 190 -6.98 2.42 7.33
N MET A 191 -6.13 1.60 6.70
CA MET A 191 -6.48 0.91 5.46
C MET A 191 -7.72 0.03 5.64
N LEU A 192 -7.85 -0.70 6.74
CA LEU A 192 -9.03 -1.54 7.00
C LEU A 192 -10.30 -0.73 7.21
N LYS A 193 -10.25 0.35 7.99
CA LYS A 193 -11.40 1.24 8.16
C LYS A 193 -11.84 1.84 6.81
N GLU A 194 -10.87 2.25 6.00
CA GLU A 194 -11.11 2.89 4.71
C GLU A 194 -11.61 1.92 3.63
N LEU A 195 -11.43 0.60 3.79
CA LEU A 195 -12.11 -0.39 2.94
C LEU A 195 -13.63 -0.30 3.06
N GLN A 196 -14.14 0.06 4.24
CA GLN A 196 -15.57 0.09 4.55
C GLN A 196 -16.18 1.50 4.38
N SER A 197 -15.52 2.54 4.88
CA SER A 197 -16.11 3.90 4.95
C SER A 197 -16.03 4.69 3.63
N LYS A 198 -15.03 4.43 2.78
CA LYS A 198 -14.73 5.18 1.55
C LYS A 198 -14.61 6.71 1.75
N HIS A 199 -14.23 7.17 2.95
CA HIS A 199 -14.20 8.60 3.27
C HIS A 199 -13.12 9.35 2.48
N TYR A 200 -12.03 8.66 2.13
CA TYR A 200 -10.91 9.18 1.35
C TYR A 200 -10.89 8.61 -0.07
N LEU A 201 -12.07 8.39 -0.64
CA LEU A 201 -12.21 7.97 -2.03
C LEU A 201 -11.60 9.01 -2.97
N ARG A 202 -10.71 8.55 -3.86
CA ARG A 202 -9.93 9.36 -4.81
C ARG A 202 -9.09 10.46 -4.15
N GLN A 203 -8.60 10.19 -2.94
CA GLN A 203 -7.72 11.09 -2.20
C GLN A 203 -6.39 10.42 -1.83
N THR A 204 -5.40 11.24 -1.49
CA THR A 204 -4.03 10.83 -1.14
C THR A 204 -3.65 11.19 0.30
N PRO A 205 -4.37 10.69 1.34
CA PRO A 205 -4.16 11.12 2.72
C PRO A 205 -2.74 10.81 3.23
N LEU A 206 -2.15 11.79 3.92
CA LEU A 206 -0.96 11.63 4.77
C LEU A 206 -1.38 11.11 6.14
N LEU A 207 -0.73 10.04 6.60
CA LEU A 207 -0.87 9.51 7.96
C LEU A 207 0.36 9.86 8.80
N THR A 208 0.16 10.60 9.89
CA THR A 208 1.21 11.00 10.84
C THR A 208 0.60 11.13 12.23
N TYR A 209 1.40 10.92 13.28
CA TYR A 209 1.09 11.46 14.60
C TYR A 209 1.11 12.99 14.55
#